data_AF-A0A7S3EYT5-F1
#
_entry.id   AF-A0A7S3EYT5-F1
#
_cell.length_a   1.000
_cell.length_b   1.000
_cell.length_c   1.000
_cell.angle_alpha   90.00
_cell.angle_beta   90.00
_cell.angle_gamma   90.00
#
_symmetry.space_group_name_H-M   'P 1'
#
loop_
_entity.id
_entity.type
_entity.pdbx_description
1 polymer ?
#
loop_
_entity_poly.entity_id
_entity_poly.type
_entity_poly.pdbx_seq_one_letter_code
_entity_poly.pdbx_strand_id
1 'polypeptide(L)'
;DRQDRLLALMKEALPPWAMALRERSLNRKIPERSAEEIENATQEEVARLWRERELSEEKQEPSLKTIPRFFVPKRTGAAMSQSQSELQQGVAKVVRARLQERMAGMLLETVDMDQLWRLLKQHASPPSRDWINYDDFVQISESFSQMCGRAQEAFFCASHFLKFPHDDCGR
;
A
#
# COMPACT_ATOMS: atom_id res chain seq x y z
N ASP A 1 -16.41 -27.40 -10.49
CA ASP A 1 -17.66 -26.97 -9.81
C ASP A 1 -17.79 -25.49 -9.45
N ARG A 2 -16.94 -24.89 -8.60
CA ARG A 2 -17.09 -23.45 -8.24
C ARG A 2 -16.61 -22.50 -9.35
N GLN A 3 -15.52 -22.86 -10.02
CA GLN A 3 -14.96 -22.08 -11.14
C GLN A 3 -15.82 -22.19 -12.41
N ASP A 4 -16.41 -23.37 -12.67
CA ASP A 4 -17.32 -23.57 -13.81
C ASP A 4 -18.63 -22.79 -13.65
N ARG A 5 -19.11 -22.60 -12.41
CA ARG A 5 -20.26 -21.73 -12.12
C ARG A 5 -19.96 -20.25 -12.35
N LEU A 6 -18.74 -19.80 -12.06
CA LEU A 6 -18.32 -18.42 -12.33
C LEU A 6 -18.17 -18.19 -13.84
N LEU A 7 -17.62 -19.16 -14.58
CA LEU A 7 -17.56 -19.12 -16.04
C LEU A 7 -18.94 -19.20 -16.70
N ALA A 8 -19.89 -19.92 -16.09
CA ALA A 8 -21.29 -19.98 -16.56
C ALA A 8 -22.05 -18.68 -16.30
N LEU A 9 -21.85 -18.02 -15.16
CA LEU A 9 -22.40 -16.68 -14.88
C LEU A 9 -21.80 -15.59 -15.77
N MET A 10 -20.54 -15.73 -16.18
CA MET A 10 -19.91 -14.84 -17.17
C MET A 10 -20.42 -15.06 -18.61
N LYS A 11 -21.16 -16.16 -18.88
CA LYS A 11 -21.83 -16.43 -20.16
C LYS A 11 -23.27 -15.94 -20.21
N GLU A 12 -23.82 -15.41 -19.12
CA GLU A 12 -25.13 -14.75 -19.18
C GLU A 12 -24.99 -13.46 -19.99
N ALA A 13 -25.75 -13.39 -21.09
CA ALA A 13 -25.80 -12.20 -21.93
C ALA A 13 -26.21 -11.00 -21.06
N LEU A 14 -25.35 -9.98 -21.05
CA LEU A 14 -25.61 -8.74 -20.31
C LEU A 14 -27.02 -8.21 -20.65
N PRO A 15 -27.78 -7.73 -19.66
CA PRO A 15 -29.10 -7.14 -19.90
C PRO A 15 -29.06 -6.05 -21.00
N PRO A 16 -30.14 -5.84 -21.76
CA PRO A 16 -30.17 -4.88 -22.87
C PRO A 16 -29.73 -3.46 -22.48
N TRP A 17 -30.04 -3.03 -21.25
CA TRP A 17 -29.62 -1.73 -20.72
C TRP A 17 -28.10 -1.66 -20.48
N ALA A 18 -27.48 -2.76 -20.06
CA ALA A 18 -26.05 -2.86 -19.79
C ALA A 18 -25.26 -2.89 -21.10
N MET A 19 -25.79 -3.57 -22.13
CA MET A 19 -25.25 -3.54 -23.49
C MET A 19 -25.33 -2.12 -24.08
N ALA A 20 -26.46 -1.43 -23.95
CA ALA A 20 -26.62 -0.05 -24.41
C ALA A 20 -25.67 0.94 -23.70
N LEU A 21 -25.42 0.74 -22.39
CA LEU A 21 -24.43 1.53 -21.66
C LEU A 21 -23.00 1.24 -22.11
N ARG A 22 -22.67 -0.02 -22.37
CA ARG A 22 -21.36 -0.45 -22.86
C ARG A 22 -21.08 0.09 -24.27
N GLU A 23 -22.06 0.01 -25.16
CA GLU A 23 -21.98 0.63 -26.49
C GLU A 23 -21.80 2.15 -26.38
N ARG A 24 -22.53 2.80 -25.45
CA ARG A 24 -22.38 4.23 -25.19
C ARG A 24 -21.03 4.60 -24.60
N SER A 25 -20.45 3.77 -23.72
CA SER A 25 -19.12 3.98 -23.17
C SER A 25 -18.02 3.76 -24.21
N LEU A 26 -18.18 2.77 -25.09
CA LEU A 26 -17.25 2.51 -26.20
C LEU A 26 -17.33 3.59 -27.29
N ASN A 27 -18.53 4.11 -27.58
CA ASN A 27 -18.73 5.20 -28.55
C ASN A 27 -18.36 6.58 -28.00
N ARG A 28 -18.29 6.72 -26.68
CA ARG A 28 -17.73 7.93 -26.06
C ARG A 28 -16.22 7.83 -26.09
N LYS A 29 -15.60 8.59 -26.99
CA LYS A 29 -14.20 9.01 -26.85
C LYS A 29 -14.08 9.98 -25.66
N ILE A 30 -14.38 9.52 -24.44
CA ILE A 30 -13.98 10.23 -23.24
C ILE A 30 -12.46 10.03 -23.17
N PRO A 31 -11.65 11.09 -23.23
CA PRO A 31 -10.23 10.93 -22.93
C PRO A 31 -10.11 10.29 -21.55
N GLU A 32 -9.31 9.22 -21.42
CA GLU A 32 -9.03 8.64 -20.11
C GLU A 32 -8.36 9.71 -19.25
N ARG A 33 -9.18 10.35 -18.41
CA ARG A 33 -8.69 11.30 -17.43
C ARG A 33 -7.85 10.53 -16.44
N SER A 34 -6.68 11.09 -16.09
CA SER A 34 -5.90 10.58 -14.98
C SER A 34 -6.78 10.50 -13.73
N ALA A 35 -6.55 9.52 -12.86
CA ALA A 35 -7.27 9.41 -11.59
C ALA A 35 -7.20 10.74 -10.78
N GLU A 36 -6.07 11.42 -10.88
CA GLU A 36 -5.83 12.73 -10.27
C GLU A 36 -6.66 13.85 -10.91
N GLU A 37 -6.85 13.82 -12.23
CA GLU A 37 -7.70 14.79 -12.95
C GLU A 37 -9.18 14.59 -12.60
N ILE A 38 -9.61 13.34 -12.43
CA ILE A 38 -10.96 13.01 -11.96
C ILE A 38 -11.16 13.52 -10.54
N GLU A 39 -10.21 13.25 -9.65
CA GLU A 39 -10.26 13.71 -8.26
C GLU A 39 -10.35 15.23 -8.17
N ASN A 40 -9.48 15.96 -8.88
CA ASN A 40 -9.49 17.42 -8.92
C ASN A 40 -10.83 17.96 -9.45
N ALA A 41 -11.35 17.41 -10.56
CA ALA A 41 -12.64 17.80 -11.10
C ALA A 41 -13.79 17.57 -10.10
N THR A 42 -13.75 16.46 -9.34
CA THR A 42 -14.76 16.20 -8.30
C THR A 42 -14.64 17.17 -7.12
N GLN A 43 -13.41 17.51 -6.69
CA GLN A 43 -13.18 18.46 -5.61
C GLN A 43 -13.68 19.86 -6.00
N GLU A 44 -13.40 20.30 -7.22
CA GLU A 44 -13.87 21.59 -7.75
C GLU A 44 -15.40 21.66 -7.81
N GLU A 45 -16.04 20.60 -8.29
CA GLU A 45 -17.50 20.52 -8.39
C GLU A 45 -18.17 20.54 -7.01
N VAL A 46 -17.61 19.79 -6.05
CA VAL A 46 -18.07 19.83 -4.66
C VAL A 46 -17.92 21.24 -4.08
N ALA A 47 -16.76 21.89 -4.27
CA ALA A 47 -16.54 23.26 -3.80
C ALA A 47 -17.49 24.27 -4.44
N ARG A 48 -17.90 24.06 -5.70
CA ARG A 48 -18.90 24.88 -6.39
C ARG A 48 -20.27 24.77 -5.73
N LEU A 49 -20.74 23.54 -5.48
CA LEU A 49 -22.04 23.27 -4.84
C LEU A 49 -22.12 23.87 -3.43
N TRP A 50 -21.01 23.85 -2.68
CA TRP A 50 -20.94 24.50 -1.37
C TRP A 50 -21.09 26.01 -1.44
N ARG A 51 -20.36 26.67 -2.35
CA ARG A 51 -20.48 28.12 -2.55
C ARG A 51 -21.87 28.52 -2.97
N GLU A 52 -22.50 27.76 -3.87
CA GLU A 52 -23.87 28.02 -4.31
C GLU A 52 -24.86 27.91 -3.15
N ARG A 53 -24.68 26.91 -2.29
CA ARG A 53 -25.48 26.75 -1.08
C ARG A 53 -25.29 27.91 -0.11
N GLU A 54 -24.05 28.31 0.18
CA GLU A 54 -23.77 29.46 1.05
C GLU A 54 -24.39 30.75 0.52
N LEU A 55 -24.22 31.02 -0.78
CA LEU A 55 -24.85 32.16 -1.46
C LEU A 55 -26.39 32.12 -1.38
N SER A 56 -26.98 30.92 -1.44
CA SER A 56 -28.43 30.74 -1.32
C SER A 56 -28.93 30.94 0.11
N GLU A 57 -28.18 30.44 1.10
CA GLU A 57 -28.45 30.67 2.53
C GLU A 57 -28.31 32.15 2.88
N GLU A 58 -27.29 32.85 2.37
CA GLU A 58 -27.11 34.30 2.56
C GLU A 58 -28.19 35.15 1.90
N LYS A 59 -28.72 34.72 0.74
CA LYS A 59 -29.83 35.41 0.07
C LYS A 59 -31.13 35.29 0.86
N GLN A 60 -31.34 34.16 1.53
CA GLN A 60 -32.50 33.96 2.41
C GLN A 60 -32.35 34.74 3.71
N GLU A 61 -31.16 34.72 4.31
CA GLU A 61 -30.89 35.32 5.61
C GLU A 61 -29.60 36.18 5.55
N PRO A 62 -29.70 37.49 5.27
CA PRO A 62 -28.52 38.36 5.16
C PRO A 62 -27.81 38.57 6.51
N SER A 63 -28.46 38.23 7.63
CA SER A 63 -27.90 38.22 8.98
C SER A 63 -26.73 37.23 9.13
N LEU A 64 -26.67 36.20 8.27
CA LEU A 64 -25.61 35.19 8.26
C LEU A 64 -24.23 35.74 7.85
N LYS A 65 -24.16 36.92 7.22
CA LYS A 65 -22.88 37.59 6.90
C LYS A 65 -22.21 38.19 8.12
N THR A 66 -23.00 38.61 9.11
CA THR A 66 -22.51 39.33 10.28
C THR A 66 -22.35 38.42 11.49
N ILE A 67 -23.18 37.37 11.59
CA ILE A 67 -23.22 36.47 12.74
C ILE A 67 -22.41 35.20 12.42
N PRO A 68 -21.30 34.92 13.14
CA PRO A 68 -20.57 33.67 12.99
C PRO A 68 -21.48 32.46 13.29
N ARG A 69 -21.39 31.41 12.46
CA ARG A 69 -22.14 30.17 12.69
C ARG A 69 -21.59 29.46 13.94
N PHE A 70 -22.25 29.63 15.08
CA PHE A 70 -21.86 29.01 16.35
C PHE A 70 -22.35 27.56 16.49
N PHE A 71 -23.38 27.17 15.73
CA PHE A 71 -23.89 25.80 15.69
C PHE A 71 -23.98 25.33 14.24
N VAL A 72 -22.96 24.57 13.82
CA VAL A 72 -23.02 23.80 12.57
C VAL A 72 -23.57 22.43 12.95
N PRO A 73 -24.78 22.03 12.49
CA PRO A 73 -25.27 20.68 12.71
C PRO A 73 -24.19 19.70 12.28
N LYS A 74 -23.91 18.67 13.10
CA LYS A 74 -22.89 17.64 12.82
C LYS A 74 -22.96 17.10 11.38
N ARG A 75 -24.11 17.21 10.69
CA ARG A 75 -24.29 16.75 9.32
C ARG A 75 -23.65 17.61 8.22
N THR A 76 -23.22 18.84 8.46
CA THR A 76 -22.63 19.70 7.41
C THR A 76 -21.13 19.94 7.58
N GLY A 77 -20.65 20.19 8.79
CA GLY A 77 -19.21 20.25 9.10
C GLY A 77 -18.63 18.92 9.58
N ALA A 78 -19.39 18.16 10.39
CA ALA A 78 -18.92 16.88 10.90
C ALA A 78 -19.22 15.71 9.97
N ALA A 79 -20.08 15.80 8.95
CA ALA A 79 -20.19 14.73 7.95
C ALA A 79 -18.96 14.71 7.04
N MET A 80 -18.39 15.87 6.72
CA MET A 80 -17.09 16.00 6.04
C MET A 80 -15.93 15.64 6.96
N SER A 81 -15.95 16.08 8.23
CA SER A 81 -14.90 15.72 9.18
C SER A 81 -14.99 14.26 9.66
N GLN A 82 -16.17 13.65 9.72
CA GLN A 82 -16.36 12.23 10.01
C GLN A 82 -16.07 11.38 8.79
N SER A 83 -16.49 11.77 7.58
CA SER A 83 -16.09 11.03 6.37
C SER A 83 -14.59 11.15 6.13
N GLN A 84 -13.97 12.33 6.31
CA GLN A 84 -12.52 12.47 6.31
C GLN A 84 -11.87 11.71 7.45
N SER A 85 -12.41 11.74 8.68
CA SER A 85 -11.86 10.96 9.80
C SER A 85 -11.99 9.46 9.58
N GLU A 86 -13.08 8.98 8.98
CA GLU A 86 -13.32 7.57 8.65
C GLU A 86 -12.42 7.13 7.49
N LEU A 87 -12.26 7.97 6.46
CA LEU A 87 -11.28 7.79 5.39
C LEU A 87 -9.86 7.79 5.94
N GLN A 88 -9.48 8.74 6.79
CA GLN A 88 -8.17 8.80 7.43
C GLN A 88 -7.94 7.60 8.35
N GLN A 89 -8.95 7.13 9.08
CA GLN A 89 -8.86 5.90 9.86
C GLN A 89 -8.72 4.67 8.95
N GLY A 90 -9.40 4.64 7.81
CA GLY A 90 -9.26 3.61 6.78
C GLY A 90 -7.85 3.59 6.20
N VAL A 91 -7.33 4.75 5.79
CA VAL A 91 -5.97 4.94 5.31
C VAL A 91 -4.97 4.53 6.40
N ALA A 92 -5.14 4.96 7.64
CA ALA A 92 -4.28 4.57 8.75
C ALA A 92 -4.33 3.07 9.05
N LYS A 93 -5.47 2.39 8.88
CA LYS A 93 -5.57 0.93 8.98
C LYS A 93 -4.80 0.26 7.84
N VAL A 94 -4.96 0.73 6.61
CA VAL A 94 -4.25 0.19 5.43
C VAL A 94 -2.75 0.41 5.54
N VAL A 95 -2.31 1.60 5.96
CA VAL A 95 -0.90 1.93 6.20
C VAL A 95 -0.32 1.03 7.29
N ARG A 96 -1.02 0.85 8.42
CA ARG A 96 -0.59 -0.06 9.48
C ARG A 96 -0.50 -1.52 9.00
N ALA A 97 -1.49 -2.00 8.25
CA ALA A 97 -1.49 -3.34 7.72
C ALA A 97 -0.32 -3.57 6.75
N ARG A 98 -0.08 -2.64 5.82
CA ARG A 98 1.07 -2.69 4.90
C ARG A 98 2.41 -2.61 5.63
N LEU A 99 2.50 -1.76 6.66
CA LEU A 99 3.70 -1.67 7.48
C LEU A 99 3.94 -2.98 8.23
N GLN A 100 2.89 -3.56 8.83
CA GLN A 100 2.98 -4.83 9.53
C GLN A 100 3.38 -5.96 8.58
N GLU A 101 2.81 -6.02 7.38
CA GLU A 101 3.20 -6.98 6.34
C GLU A 101 4.67 -6.79 5.93
N ARG A 102 5.10 -5.54 5.73
CA ARG A 102 6.51 -5.23 5.44
C ARG A 102 7.43 -5.65 6.59
N MET A 103 7.05 -5.38 7.84
CA MET A 103 7.82 -5.77 9.01
C MET A 103 7.86 -7.28 9.20
N ALA A 104 6.74 -7.96 8.97
CA ALA A 104 6.67 -9.42 9.01
C ALA A 104 7.58 -10.05 7.94
N GLY A 105 7.59 -9.50 6.73
CA GLY A 105 8.49 -9.94 5.66
C GLY A 105 9.97 -9.59 5.86
N MET A 106 10.31 -8.78 6.87
CA MET A 106 11.70 -8.52 7.29
C MET A 106 12.14 -9.43 8.45
N LEU A 107 11.21 -10.13 9.11
CA LEU A 107 11.52 -11.02 10.21
C LEU A 107 11.77 -12.43 9.67
N LEU A 108 12.84 -13.05 10.13
CA LEU A 108 13.15 -14.45 9.81
C LEU A 108 12.27 -15.37 10.64
N GLU A 109 11.63 -16.33 9.98
CA GLU A 109 10.93 -17.40 10.67
C GLU A 109 11.94 -18.40 11.26
N THR A 110 11.49 -19.21 12.22
CA THR A 110 12.35 -20.23 12.86
C THR A 110 12.94 -21.22 11.85
N VAL A 111 12.16 -21.58 10.84
CA VAL A 111 12.58 -22.49 9.75
C VAL A 111 13.68 -21.87 8.89
N ASP A 112 13.57 -20.57 8.61
CA ASP A 112 14.58 -19.81 7.84
C ASP A 112 15.88 -19.70 8.62
N MET A 113 15.79 -19.57 9.95
CA MET A 113 16.96 -19.54 10.82
C MET A 113 17.72 -20.86 10.85
N ASP A 114 17.01 -21.98 10.91
CA ASP A 114 17.64 -23.31 10.83
C ASP A 114 18.28 -23.58 9.46
N GLN A 115 17.71 -23.04 8.38
CA GLN A 115 18.31 -23.10 7.05
C GLN A 115 19.56 -22.24 6.97
N LEU A 116 19.51 -21.00 7.46
CA LEU A 116 20.65 -20.11 7.44
C LEU A 116 21.82 -20.69 8.25
N TRP A 117 21.53 -21.24 9.43
CA TRP A 117 22.54 -21.88 10.27
C TRP A 117 23.22 -23.06 9.59
N ARG A 118 22.48 -23.84 8.79
CA ARG A 118 23.06 -24.93 7.99
C ARG A 118 23.98 -24.40 6.89
N LEU A 119 23.58 -23.34 6.18
CA LEU A 119 24.41 -22.70 5.15
C LEU A 119 25.71 -22.14 5.74
N LEU A 120 25.62 -21.44 6.87
CA LEU A 120 26.81 -20.91 7.58
C LEU A 120 27.79 -22.02 7.96
N LYS A 121 27.29 -23.17 8.43
CA LYS A 121 28.15 -24.32 8.75
C LYS A 121 28.81 -24.96 7.53
N GLN A 122 28.19 -24.88 6.36
CA GLN A 122 28.74 -25.45 5.12
C GLN A 122 29.88 -24.61 4.55
N HIS A 123 29.79 -23.28 4.71
CA HIS A 123 30.74 -22.31 4.17
C HIS A 123 31.75 -21.80 5.23
N ALA A 124 31.76 -22.38 6.44
CA ALA A 124 32.76 -22.05 7.45
C ALA A 124 34.17 -22.49 6.98
N SER A 125 35.09 -21.54 6.89
CA SER A 125 36.45 -21.79 6.40
C SER A 125 37.33 -22.48 7.46
N PRO A 126 38.10 -23.54 7.12
CA PRO A 126 39.17 -24.05 7.99
C PRO A 126 40.31 -23.03 8.11
N PRO A 127 41.05 -22.94 9.24
CA PRO A 127 41.24 -23.93 10.30
C PRO A 127 40.31 -23.79 11.52
N SER A 128 39.56 -22.70 11.62
CA SER A 128 38.65 -22.41 12.74
C SER A 128 37.22 -22.33 12.23
N ARG A 129 36.34 -23.20 12.75
CA ARG A 129 34.95 -23.42 12.30
C ARG A 129 33.98 -22.24 12.47
N ASP A 130 34.51 -21.09 12.89
CA ASP A 130 33.73 -19.91 13.27
C ASP A 130 33.98 -18.71 12.34
N TRP A 131 34.82 -18.86 11.30
CA TRP A 131 35.19 -17.77 10.39
C TRP A 131 34.62 -17.96 9.00
N ILE A 132 34.30 -16.84 8.36
CA ILE A 132 33.73 -16.78 7.01
C ILE A 132 34.45 -15.69 6.20
N ASN A 133 34.87 -16.02 4.98
CA ASN A 133 35.44 -15.01 4.08
C ASN A 133 34.33 -14.16 3.46
N TYR A 134 34.67 -12.99 2.94
CA TYR A 134 33.69 -12.13 2.26
C TYR A 134 33.05 -12.83 1.06
N ASP A 135 33.82 -13.57 0.26
CA ASP A 135 33.30 -14.30 -0.91
C ASP A 135 32.27 -15.37 -0.50
N ASP A 136 32.55 -16.08 0.60
CA ASP A 136 31.64 -17.06 1.19
C ASP A 136 30.38 -16.37 1.75
N PHE A 137 30.54 -15.21 2.40
CA PHE A 137 29.42 -14.40 2.90
C PHE A 137 28.49 -13.94 1.78
N VAL A 138 29.05 -13.53 0.63
CA VAL A 138 28.27 -13.18 -0.56
C VAL A 138 27.52 -14.39 -1.11
N GLN A 139 28.18 -15.54 -1.24
CA GLN A 139 27.55 -16.79 -1.72
C GLN A 139 26.41 -17.27 -0.82
N ILE A 140 26.58 -17.19 0.50
CA ILE A 140 25.50 -17.50 1.46
C ILE A 140 24.34 -16.54 1.24
N SER A 141 24.63 -15.25 1.06
CA SER A 141 23.58 -14.25 0.86
C SER A 141 22.74 -14.55 -0.39
N GLU A 142 23.37 -14.91 -1.51
CA GLU A 142 22.68 -15.25 -2.75
C GLU A 142 21.86 -16.54 -2.62
N SER A 143 22.44 -17.56 -2.00
CA SER A 143 21.79 -18.85 -1.74
C SER A 143 20.59 -18.69 -0.81
N PHE A 144 20.71 -17.82 0.19
CA PHE A 144 19.67 -17.52 1.16
C PHE A 144 18.50 -16.74 0.52
N SER A 145 18.77 -15.79 -0.38
CA SER A 145 17.74 -15.04 -1.11
C SER A 145 16.83 -15.91 -1.96
N GLN A 146 17.39 -16.94 -2.57
CA GLN A 146 16.63 -17.87 -3.40
C GLN A 146 15.63 -18.69 -2.58
N MET A 147 15.90 -18.90 -1.29
CA MET A 147 15.05 -19.71 -0.39
C MET A 147 14.06 -18.86 0.42
N CYS A 148 14.52 -17.76 1.02
CA CYS A 148 13.74 -16.98 1.99
C CYS A 148 13.26 -15.61 1.45
N GLY A 149 13.42 -15.34 0.15
CA GLY A 149 12.89 -14.13 -0.49
C GLY A 149 13.52 -12.82 0.02
N ARG A 150 12.69 -11.78 0.22
CA ARG A 150 13.11 -10.37 0.45
C ARG A 150 13.85 -10.10 1.76
N ALA A 151 13.96 -11.08 2.66
CA ALA A 151 14.62 -10.90 3.95
C ALA A 151 16.14 -10.65 3.82
N GLN A 152 16.79 -11.09 2.74
CA GLN A 152 18.24 -10.97 2.55
C GLN A 152 18.77 -9.55 2.70
N GLU A 153 18.11 -8.55 2.10
CA GLU A 153 18.60 -7.16 2.08
C GLU A 153 18.78 -6.58 3.49
N ALA A 154 17.99 -7.05 4.45
CA ALA A 154 18.07 -6.60 5.84
C ALA A 154 19.20 -7.27 6.63
N PHE A 155 19.59 -8.51 6.31
CA PHE A 155 20.54 -9.29 7.12
C PHE A 155 21.93 -9.39 6.50
N PHE A 156 22.04 -9.50 5.18
CA PHE A 156 23.31 -9.62 4.47
C PHE A 156 23.65 -8.31 3.74
N CYS A 157 24.24 -7.37 4.48
CA CYS A 157 24.81 -6.16 3.89
C CYS A 157 26.29 -6.03 4.25
N ALA A 158 27.04 -5.31 3.41
CA ALA A 158 28.48 -5.09 3.64
C ALA A 158 28.76 -4.47 5.01
N SER A 159 27.85 -3.61 5.50
CA SER A 159 27.98 -3.02 6.85
C SER A 159 27.88 -4.04 7.98
N HIS A 160 27.20 -5.16 7.77
CA HIS A 160 27.12 -6.25 8.74
C HIS A 160 28.37 -7.11 8.72
N PHE A 161 28.93 -7.35 7.53
CA PHE A 161 30.19 -8.08 7.42
C PHE A 161 31.33 -7.38 8.17
N LEU A 162 31.43 -6.05 8.04
CA LEU A 162 32.45 -5.25 8.76
C LEU A 162 32.30 -5.24 10.29
N LYS A 163 31.21 -5.77 10.84
CA LYS A 163 31.03 -5.92 12.30
C LYS A 163 31.62 -7.23 12.80
N PHE A 164 31.96 -8.18 11.92
CA PHE A 164 32.64 -9.40 12.34
C PHE A 164 34.09 -9.08 12.74
N PRO A 165 34.63 -9.81 13.73
CA PRO A 165 36.04 -9.70 14.07
C PRO A 165 36.88 -10.05 12.84
N HIS A 166 37.92 -9.27 12.60
CA HIS A 166 38.87 -9.54 11.52
C HIS A 166 39.96 -10.51 11.99
N ASP A 167 40.41 -11.37 11.08
CA ASP A 167 41.59 -12.20 11.30
C ASP A 167 42.88 -11.35 11.26
N ASP A 168 43.99 -11.90 11.78
CA ASP A 168 45.33 -11.30 11.72
C ASP A 168 45.79 -11.01 10.28
N CYS A 169 45.17 -11.69 9.30
CA CYS A 169 45.36 -11.47 7.87
C CYS A 169 44.50 -10.32 7.28
N GLY A 170 43.73 -9.60 8.10
CA GLY A 170 42.82 -8.54 7.65
C GLY A 170 41.60 -9.05 6.85
N ARG A 171 41.19 -10.29 7.11
CA ARG A 171 39.98 -10.91 6.54
C ARG A 171 38.79 -10.66 7.44
#